data_AF-A0A9Q4RBX7-F1
#
_entry.id   AF-A0A9Q4RBX7-F1
#
_cell.length_a   1.000
_cell.length_b   1.000
_cell.length_c   1.000
_cell.angle_alpha   90.00
_cell.angle_beta   90.00
_cell.angle_gamma   90.00
#
_symmetry.space_group_name_H-M   'P 1'
#
loop_
_entity.id
_entity.type
_entity.pdbx_description
1 polymer ?
#
loop_
_entity_poly.entity_id
_entity_poly.type
_entity_poly.pdbx_seq_one_letter_code
_entity_poly.pdbx_strand_id
1 'polypeptide(L)'
;MTGRTLVFWLFVFAGLWFFFCSFGTFTFQRQEEVQLFIPEWVVIRDMLSVPGGFCAVVGQALVQYYTASLFVLCVNSIFLCVAGFLCYLLLLEIAPRGYNLLLALFPVLGLLKAHTSSFYVLDGTVGLILLLLFSYVFIRIRRMKVQLFYGVVSVFLVYGLTGQLAALYGLVVVCMSLLCRRRKWSGSLAVFLAGVLLTYIGIRLATGIPLTDGIYSERYQESQLQPDSYVYFIWIRFVVLLLTLLVAAFAMKFLPRGKRSVGVVVTGSLLVVLFCFSAFCLPGPYEVRNNRMNELSVWEQRNDWDTIIREHPEKEVTDYVSLNYLNMALAQKGALGDRLFHYDQKGPQSLLASWDRTYYMSCLLSDIHYMIGDISLSEGYAMEGLTLAKRGGSPRMLQRLVKISLIRRDFALADKYLGILGRLPGYRRWAEKYTGYVRHSERIGQDGELAAKTIPAFQPDNLLCLTGIDSLWVGHLSEPGVNRVAWEYLGCSYLLAKEMEKFKIFLSHAGRFLPGQSLPVHFQEAALVLATEDLSVLDWVSIRPEIVQRYKQFQKDILKIKNGADGLPWLYRQYGDTFWFYYYCKNLNG
;
A
#
# COMPACT_ATOMS: atom_id res chain seq x y z
N MET A 1 38.41 4.81 8.92
CA MET A 1 37.62 3.66 9.41
C MET A 1 38.56 2.46 9.54
N THR A 2 38.39 1.60 10.53
CA THR A 2 39.15 0.34 10.60
C THR A 2 38.50 -0.69 9.67
N GLY A 3 39.27 -1.59 9.04
CA GLY A 3 38.71 -2.59 8.11
C GLY A 3 37.54 -3.40 8.69
N ARG A 4 37.59 -3.70 10.00
CA ARG A 4 36.51 -4.40 10.73
C ARG A 4 35.19 -3.62 10.74
N THR A 5 35.23 -2.30 10.89
CA THR A 5 34.00 -1.47 10.86
C THR A 5 33.37 -1.44 9.46
N LEU A 6 34.20 -1.43 8.41
CA LEU A 6 33.71 -1.45 7.04
C LEU A 6 33.05 -2.79 6.71
N VAL A 7 33.68 -3.92 7.07
CA VAL A 7 33.11 -5.25 6.89
C VAL A 7 31.78 -5.41 7.63
N PHE A 8 31.66 -4.88 8.85
CA PHE A 8 30.41 -4.89 9.61
C PHE A 8 29.27 -4.19 8.86
N TRP A 9 29.48 -2.96 8.38
CA TRP A 9 28.44 -2.22 7.67
C TRP A 9 28.11 -2.82 6.30
N LEU A 10 29.07 -3.46 5.62
CA LEU A 10 28.79 -4.24 4.41
C LEU A 10 27.87 -5.43 4.69
N PHE A 11 28.06 -6.13 5.81
CA PHE A 11 27.18 -7.22 6.21
C PHE A 11 25.77 -6.73 6.56
N VAL A 12 25.68 -5.61 7.28
CA VAL A 12 24.38 -4.96 7.58
C VAL A 12 23.68 -4.53 6.29
N PHE A 13 24.40 -3.93 5.35
CA PHE A 13 23.88 -3.56 4.05
C PHE A 13 23.34 -4.77 3.28
N ALA A 14 24.11 -5.85 3.19
CA ALA A 14 23.69 -7.07 2.51
C ALA A 14 22.46 -7.71 3.17
N GLY A 15 22.39 -7.72 4.51
CA GLY A 15 21.23 -8.22 5.25
C GLY A 15 19.96 -7.39 5.00
N LEU A 16 20.07 -6.05 5.06
CA LEU A 16 18.96 -5.15 4.74
C LEU A 16 18.50 -5.30 3.29
N TRP A 17 19.46 -5.40 2.36
CA TRP A 17 19.17 -5.61 0.94
C TRP A 17 18.37 -6.89 0.72
N PHE A 18 18.84 -8.01 1.28
CA PHE A 18 18.16 -9.29 1.14
C PHE A 18 16.77 -9.27 1.76
N PHE A 19 16.62 -8.64 2.94
CA PHE A 19 15.33 -8.45 3.57
C PHE A 19 14.35 -7.67 2.68
N PHE A 20 14.77 -6.51 2.16
CA PHE A 20 13.91 -5.72 1.29
C PHE A 20 13.66 -6.39 -0.06
N CYS A 21 14.58 -7.23 -0.55
CA CYS A 21 14.35 -8.02 -1.75
C CYS A 21 13.24 -9.05 -1.55
N SER A 22 13.17 -9.66 -0.36
CA SER A 22 12.15 -10.66 -0.02
C SER A 22 10.79 -10.06 0.32
N PHE A 23 10.73 -8.85 0.89
CA PHE A 23 9.48 -8.27 1.42
C PHE A 23 9.15 -6.88 0.87
N GLY A 24 10.13 -6.01 0.69
CA GLY A 24 9.90 -4.57 0.47
C GLY A 24 9.59 -4.15 -0.97
N THR A 25 9.95 -4.95 -1.98
CA THR A 25 9.93 -4.54 -3.40
C THR A 25 8.58 -3.99 -3.85
N PHE A 26 7.48 -4.71 -3.62
CA PHE A 26 6.13 -4.30 -4.04
C PHE A 26 5.58 -3.16 -3.19
N THR A 27 5.85 -3.15 -1.88
CA THR A 27 5.45 -2.07 -0.98
C THR A 27 6.07 -0.73 -1.41
N PHE A 28 7.35 -0.72 -1.77
CA PHE A 28 8.01 0.49 -2.25
C PHE A 28 7.54 0.94 -3.64
N GLN A 29 7.24 0.01 -4.56
CA GLN A 29 6.63 0.36 -5.85
C GLN A 29 5.30 1.08 -5.66
N ARG A 30 4.46 0.61 -4.73
CA ARG A 30 3.19 1.26 -4.38
C ARG A 30 3.36 2.63 -3.73
N GLN A 31 4.48 2.90 -3.05
CA GLN A 31 4.78 4.23 -2.52
C GLN A 31 5.02 5.27 -3.62
N GLU A 32 5.46 4.86 -4.80
CA GLU A 32 5.61 5.73 -5.97
C GLU A 32 4.23 6.17 -6.49
N GLU A 33 3.29 5.23 -6.59
CA GLU A 33 1.96 5.46 -7.16
C GLU A 33 1.12 6.49 -6.38
N VAL A 34 1.42 6.72 -5.09
CA VAL A 34 0.71 7.68 -4.22
C VAL A 34 1.32 9.08 -4.19
N GLN A 35 2.32 9.35 -5.04
CA GLN A 35 3.05 10.60 -5.04
C GLN A 35 3.25 11.12 -6.46
N LEU A 36 2.85 12.36 -6.70
CA LEU A 36 3.03 13.05 -7.97
C LEU A 36 4.06 14.16 -7.80
N PHE A 37 5.32 13.83 -8.04
CA PHE A 37 6.39 14.81 -8.09
C PHE A 37 6.61 15.27 -9.53
N ILE A 38 6.65 16.58 -9.77
CA ILE A 38 6.98 17.15 -11.08
C ILE A 38 8.35 17.81 -10.95
N PRO A 39 9.40 17.31 -11.65
CA PRO A 39 10.77 17.77 -11.48
C PRO A 39 11.04 19.09 -12.21
N GLU A 40 10.18 20.09 -12.00
CA GLU A 40 10.29 21.45 -12.54
C GLU A 40 10.70 22.42 -11.44
N TRP A 41 11.56 23.39 -11.79
CA TRP A 41 12.10 24.34 -10.81
C TRP A 41 11.01 25.14 -10.08
N VAL A 42 9.91 25.49 -10.76
CA VAL A 42 8.80 26.23 -10.13
C VAL A 42 8.20 25.42 -8.98
N VAL A 43 7.90 24.13 -9.21
CA VAL A 43 7.36 23.23 -8.20
C VAL A 43 8.36 23.00 -7.07
N ILE A 44 9.63 22.76 -7.42
CA ILE A 44 10.70 22.53 -6.43
C ILE A 44 10.90 23.75 -5.54
N ARG A 45 10.93 24.97 -6.12
CA ARG A 45 11.07 26.22 -5.37
C ARG A 45 9.90 26.42 -4.41
N ASP A 46 8.68 26.15 -4.85
CA ASP A 46 7.49 26.29 -4.02
C ASP A 46 7.52 25.28 -2.86
N MET A 47 7.95 24.04 -3.09
CA MET A 47 8.18 23.06 -2.02
C MET A 47 9.28 23.50 -1.05
N LEU A 48 10.41 24.02 -1.53
CA LEU A 48 11.53 24.49 -0.70
C LEU A 48 11.19 25.74 0.14
N SER A 49 10.16 26.50 -0.24
CA SER A 49 9.72 27.69 0.50
C SER A 49 9.06 27.35 1.85
N VAL A 50 8.66 26.08 2.03
CA VAL A 50 8.01 25.59 3.24
C VAL A 50 9.04 24.90 4.16
N PRO A 51 9.01 25.11 5.49
CA PRO A 51 9.84 24.36 6.43
C PRO A 51 9.71 22.85 6.21
N GLY A 52 10.82 22.11 6.13
CA GLY A 52 10.78 20.67 5.80
C GLY A 52 10.72 20.34 4.31
N GLY A 53 10.59 21.36 3.46
CA GLY A 53 10.51 21.23 2.01
C GLY A 53 11.71 20.52 1.37
N PHE A 54 12.91 20.68 1.93
CA PHE A 54 14.10 19.98 1.44
C PHE A 54 13.96 18.46 1.56
N CYS A 55 13.52 17.95 2.73
CA CYS A 55 13.27 16.53 2.90
C CYS A 55 12.18 16.01 1.95
N ALA A 56 11.14 16.81 1.72
CA ALA A 56 10.07 16.48 0.78
C ALA A 56 10.58 16.38 -0.67
N VAL A 57 11.37 17.35 -1.12
CA VAL A 57 11.96 17.34 -2.47
C VAL A 57 12.90 16.15 -2.65
N VAL A 58 13.83 15.91 -1.72
CA VAL A 58 14.78 14.78 -1.84
C VAL A 58 14.03 13.45 -1.78
N GLY A 59 13.09 13.31 -0.86
CA GLY A 59 12.30 12.08 -0.70
C GLY A 59 11.49 11.77 -1.94
N GLN A 60 10.68 12.73 -2.41
CA GLN A 60 9.82 12.53 -3.59
C GLN A 60 10.63 12.35 -4.89
N ALA A 61 11.75 13.08 -5.06
CA ALA A 61 12.61 12.93 -6.23
C ALA A 61 13.25 11.53 -6.31
N LEU A 62 13.60 10.92 -5.18
CA LEU A 62 14.11 9.54 -5.15
C LEU A 62 12.98 8.53 -5.35
N VAL A 63 11.82 8.75 -4.72
CA VAL A 63 10.66 7.85 -4.81
C VAL A 63 10.13 7.72 -6.24
N GLN A 64 10.26 8.74 -7.10
CA GLN A 64 9.91 8.63 -8.53
C GLN A 64 10.57 7.45 -9.26
N TYR A 65 11.74 7.02 -8.81
CA TYR A 65 12.48 5.91 -9.42
C TYR A 65 12.19 4.56 -8.74
N TYR A 66 11.21 4.51 -7.83
CA TYR A 66 10.91 3.29 -7.07
C TYR A 66 10.25 2.19 -7.90
N THR A 67 9.85 2.49 -9.14
CA THR A 67 9.47 1.48 -10.14
C THR A 67 10.62 0.51 -10.44
N ALA A 68 11.88 0.95 -10.33
CA ALA A 68 13.07 0.12 -10.54
C ALA A 68 13.49 -0.60 -9.24
N SER A 69 13.20 -1.91 -9.14
CA SER A 69 13.42 -2.69 -7.92
C SER A 69 14.85 -2.59 -7.36
N LEU A 70 15.89 -2.66 -8.20
CA LEU A 70 17.28 -2.57 -7.72
C LEU A 70 17.60 -1.21 -7.10
N PHE A 71 17.07 -0.13 -7.66
CA PHE A 71 17.31 1.23 -7.16
C PHE A 71 16.70 1.41 -5.77
N VAL A 72 15.45 0.97 -5.59
CA VAL A 72 14.76 0.99 -4.30
C VAL A 72 15.54 0.28 -3.20
N LEU A 73 15.99 -0.93 -3.49
CA LEU A 73 16.74 -1.74 -2.54
C LEU A 73 18.04 -1.04 -2.14
N CYS A 74 18.75 -0.44 -3.11
CA CYS A 74 19.97 0.35 -2.86
C CYS A 74 19.69 1.50 -1.92
N VAL A 75 18.73 2.35 -2.29
CA VAL A 75 18.49 3.63 -1.60
C VAL A 75 18.10 3.38 -0.15
N ASN A 76 17.12 2.51 0.11
CA ASN A 76 16.65 2.26 1.47
C ASN A 76 17.73 1.57 2.33
N SER A 77 18.45 0.58 1.80
CA SER A 77 19.55 -0.07 2.54
C SER A 77 20.71 0.89 2.83
N ILE A 78 21.09 1.76 1.88
CA ILE A 78 22.13 2.79 2.08
C ILE A 78 21.69 3.77 3.17
N PHE A 79 20.46 4.28 3.10
CA PHE A 79 19.96 5.29 4.04
C PHE A 79 19.92 4.77 5.47
N LEU A 80 19.44 3.54 5.66
CA LEU A 80 19.46 2.87 6.96
C LEU A 80 20.90 2.67 7.47
N CYS A 81 21.83 2.26 6.60
CA CYS A 81 23.24 2.14 6.97
C CYS A 81 23.87 3.49 7.35
N VAL A 82 23.56 4.57 6.62
CA VAL A 82 24.06 5.92 6.92
C VAL A 82 23.51 6.41 8.27
N ALA A 83 22.22 6.21 8.54
CA ALA A 83 21.63 6.55 9.83
C ALA A 83 22.28 5.76 10.98
N GLY A 84 22.45 4.45 10.82
CA GLY A 84 23.17 3.60 11.77
C GLY A 84 24.62 4.04 11.98
N PHE A 85 25.34 4.36 10.90
CA PHE A 85 26.73 4.80 10.97
C PHE A 85 26.87 6.14 11.68
N LEU A 86 26.01 7.12 11.40
CA LEU A 86 26.00 8.40 12.12
C LEU A 86 25.70 8.20 13.61
N CYS A 87 24.74 7.32 13.95
CA CYS A 87 24.48 6.96 15.35
C CYS A 87 25.72 6.30 16.00
N TYR A 88 26.41 5.41 15.30
CA TYR A 88 27.66 4.81 15.77
C TYR A 88 28.73 5.88 16.07
N LEU A 89 28.88 6.88 15.20
CA LEU A 89 29.81 7.99 15.43
C LEU A 89 29.45 8.81 16.67
N LEU A 90 28.16 9.06 16.93
CA LEU A 90 27.71 9.72 18.15
C LEU A 90 28.06 8.91 19.40
N LEU A 91 27.82 7.59 19.38
CA LEU A 91 28.13 6.70 20.49
C LEU A 91 29.63 6.64 20.81
N LEU A 92 30.49 6.71 19.78
CA LEU A 92 31.95 6.75 19.94
C LEU A 92 32.44 7.99 20.71
N GLU A 93 31.79 9.15 20.53
CA GLU A 93 32.15 10.39 21.24
C GLU A 93 31.86 10.28 22.76
N ILE A 94 30.86 9.50 23.17
CA ILE A 94 30.56 9.25 24.59
C ILE A 94 31.60 8.30 25.21
N ALA A 95 31.78 7.14 24.57
CA ALA A 95 32.68 6.09 25.01
C ALA A 95 33.17 5.25 23.81
N PRO A 96 34.48 5.24 23.49
CA PRO A 96 35.00 4.43 22.39
C PRO A 96 35.08 2.96 22.82
N ARG A 97 34.07 2.18 22.44
CA ARG A 97 33.88 0.77 22.78
C ARG A 97 33.43 -0.03 21.56
N GLY A 98 33.87 -1.29 21.46
CA GLY A 98 33.57 -2.16 20.30
C GLY A 98 32.08 -2.51 20.18
N TYR A 99 31.37 -2.65 21.32
CA TYR A 99 29.94 -2.96 21.33
C TYR A 99 29.05 -1.83 20.79
N ASN A 100 29.57 -0.63 20.55
CA ASN A 100 28.80 0.47 19.95
C ASN A 100 28.30 0.13 18.55
N LEU A 101 28.96 -0.79 17.83
CA LEU A 101 28.46 -1.32 16.55
C LEU A 101 27.11 -2.03 16.73
N LEU A 102 26.95 -2.80 17.81
CA LEU A 102 25.69 -3.49 18.12
C LEU A 102 24.61 -2.50 18.58
N LEU A 103 24.97 -1.49 19.38
CA LEU A 103 24.04 -0.44 19.79
C LEU A 103 23.50 0.37 18.59
N ALA A 104 24.35 0.58 17.58
CA ALA A 104 23.97 1.29 16.36
C ALA A 104 23.00 0.49 15.46
N LEU A 105 22.77 -0.80 15.72
CA LEU A 105 21.76 -1.59 15.01
C LEU A 105 20.33 -1.32 15.50
N PHE A 106 20.14 -0.84 16.73
CA PHE A 106 18.79 -0.55 17.23
C PHE A 106 18.06 0.53 16.41
N PRO A 107 18.67 1.68 16.08
CA PRO A 107 18.04 2.66 15.18
C PRO A 107 17.82 2.10 13.77
N VAL A 108 18.71 1.24 13.28
CA VAL A 108 18.57 0.59 11.96
C VAL A 108 17.34 -0.33 11.95
N LEU A 109 17.17 -1.17 12.96
CA LEU A 109 16.01 -2.06 13.10
C LEU A 109 14.71 -1.27 13.35
N GLY A 110 14.76 -0.18 14.13
CA GLY A 110 13.61 0.70 14.30
C GLY A 110 13.17 1.36 13.00
N LEU A 111 14.13 1.79 12.16
CA LEU A 111 13.84 2.29 10.81
C LEU A 111 13.39 1.16 9.88
N LEU A 112 13.92 -0.05 10.02
CA LEU A 112 13.45 -1.21 9.25
C LEU A 112 11.95 -1.42 9.47
N LYS A 113 11.50 -1.43 10.74
CA LYS A 113 10.07 -1.52 11.09
C LYS A 113 9.26 -0.37 10.47
N ALA A 114 9.78 0.85 10.50
CA ALA A 114 9.14 2.00 9.86
C ALA A 114 8.91 1.76 8.36
N HIS A 115 9.95 1.32 7.65
CA HIS A 115 9.94 1.08 6.20
C HIS A 115 9.06 -0.10 5.77
N THR A 116 8.68 -1.01 6.68
CA THR A 116 7.68 -2.05 6.38
C THR A 116 6.25 -1.53 6.30
N SER A 117 5.98 -0.31 6.78
CA SER A 117 4.65 0.30 6.74
C SER A 117 4.42 1.04 5.42
N SER A 118 3.26 0.82 4.78
CA SER A 118 2.83 1.59 3.60
C SER A 118 2.62 3.08 3.85
N PHE A 119 2.49 3.50 5.11
CA PHE A 119 2.28 4.90 5.48
C PHE A 119 3.58 5.67 5.74
N TYR A 120 4.71 4.97 5.87
CA TYR A 120 5.99 5.61 6.09
C TYR A 120 6.60 6.10 4.77
N VAL A 121 7.18 7.30 4.77
CA VAL A 121 7.78 7.87 3.56
C VAL A 121 9.25 8.27 3.78
N LEU A 122 10.04 8.16 2.71
CA LEU A 122 11.50 8.35 2.70
C LEU A 122 11.95 9.71 3.24
N ASP A 123 11.17 10.79 3.03
CA ASP A 123 11.44 12.15 3.50
C ASP A 123 11.84 12.17 4.98
N GLY A 124 11.18 11.33 5.77
CA GLY A 124 11.42 11.26 7.18
C GLY A 124 12.74 10.58 7.54
N THR A 125 13.18 9.60 6.75
CA THR A 125 14.54 9.03 6.90
C THR A 125 15.60 10.07 6.51
N VAL A 126 15.37 10.87 5.46
CA VAL A 126 16.23 12.01 5.10
C VAL A 126 16.36 12.96 6.29
N GLY A 127 15.22 13.33 6.89
CA GLY A 127 15.16 14.22 8.05
C GLY A 127 15.94 13.68 9.25
N LEU A 128 15.82 12.38 9.56
CA LEU A 128 16.59 11.77 10.65
C LEU A 128 18.08 11.71 10.37
N ILE A 129 18.49 11.43 9.12
CA ILE A 129 19.91 11.47 8.73
C ILE A 129 20.47 12.87 8.93
N LEU A 130 19.73 13.91 8.53
CA LEU A 130 20.11 15.31 8.77
C LEU A 130 20.20 15.60 10.27
N LEU A 131 19.20 15.22 11.07
CA LEU A 131 19.23 15.38 12.53
C LEU A 131 20.49 14.75 13.15
N LEU A 132 20.83 13.51 12.77
CA LEU A 132 22.02 12.81 13.24
C LEU A 132 23.32 13.47 12.76
N LEU A 133 23.37 13.93 11.51
CA LEU A 133 24.52 14.61 10.92
C LEU A 133 24.80 15.94 11.62
N PHE A 134 23.79 16.80 11.77
CA PHE A 134 23.92 18.09 12.46
C PHE A 134 24.32 17.90 13.93
N SER A 135 23.77 16.86 14.59
CA SER A 135 24.14 16.50 15.97
C SER A 135 25.60 16.07 16.06
N TYR A 136 26.07 15.27 15.11
CA TYR A 136 27.46 14.82 15.06
C TYR A 136 28.44 15.99 14.90
N VAL A 137 28.16 16.91 13.97
CA VAL A 137 28.96 18.12 13.75
C VAL A 137 28.95 19.01 15.01
N PHE A 138 27.80 19.20 15.66
CA PHE A 138 27.69 19.97 16.90
C PHE A 138 28.67 19.49 17.99
N ILE A 139 28.77 18.17 18.15
CA ILE A 139 29.57 17.54 19.21
C ILE A 139 31.07 17.59 18.90
N ARG A 140 31.43 17.51 17.62
CA ARG A 140 32.82 17.63 17.15
C ARG A 140 33.43 19.01 17.43
N ILE A 141 32.62 20.07 17.47
CA ILE A 141 33.10 21.43 17.75
C ILE A 141 33.49 21.57 19.23
N ARG A 142 34.78 21.84 19.49
CA ARG A 142 35.31 21.99 20.87
C ARG A 142 35.30 23.43 21.39
N ARG A 143 35.38 24.43 20.49
CA ARG A 143 35.43 25.85 20.86
C ARG A 143 34.03 26.34 21.24
N MET A 144 33.85 26.84 22.46
CA MET A 144 32.53 27.21 23.01
C MET A 144 31.78 28.26 22.20
N LYS A 145 32.44 29.37 21.81
CA LYS A 145 31.81 30.44 21.02
C LYS A 145 31.30 29.91 19.66
N VAL A 146 32.14 29.11 18.99
CA VAL A 146 31.82 28.49 17.70
C VAL A 146 30.71 27.46 17.86
N GLN A 147 30.71 26.68 18.95
CA GLN A 147 29.69 25.69 19.25
C GLN A 147 28.31 26.33 19.49
N LEU A 148 28.26 27.43 20.25
CA LEU A 148 27.04 28.19 20.49
C LEU A 148 26.50 28.82 19.19
N PHE A 149 27.39 29.47 18.44
CA PHE A 149 27.05 30.04 17.14
C PHE A 149 26.50 28.98 16.19
N TYR A 150 27.21 27.86 16.06
CA TYR A 150 26.75 26.72 15.26
C TYR A 150 25.44 26.16 15.80
N GLY A 151 25.26 26.03 17.12
CA GLY A 151 24.02 25.57 17.74
C GLY A 151 22.81 26.38 17.31
N VAL A 152 22.88 27.71 17.46
CA VAL A 152 21.79 28.61 17.07
C VAL A 152 21.54 28.53 15.56
N VAL A 153 22.58 28.68 14.74
CA VAL A 153 22.45 28.63 13.27
C VAL A 153 21.91 27.27 12.79
N SER A 154 22.38 26.17 13.39
CA SER A 154 21.96 24.82 13.03
C SER A 154 20.49 24.56 13.32
N VAL A 155 19.89 25.18 14.34
CA VAL A 155 18.45 25.03 14.61
C VAL A 155 17.62 25.68 13.50
N PHE A 156 17.99 26.88 13.04
CA PHE A 156 17.30 27.52 11.92
C PHE A 156 17.47 26.72 10.63
N LEU A 157 18.68 26.19 10.37
CA LEU A 157 18.93 25.33 9.21
C LEU A 157 18.14 24.02 9.28
N VAL A 158 18.15 23.34 10.43
CA VAL A 158 17.38 22.09 10.64
C VAL A 158 15.89 22.37 10.54
N TYR A 159 15.39 23.49 11.05
CA TYR A 159 13.99 23.88 10.89
C TYR A 159 13.62 24.14 9.43
N GLY A 160 14.46 24.86 8.67
CA GLY A 160 14.24 25.07 7.24
C GLY A 160 14.26 23.76 6.45
N LEU A 161 15.26 22.91 6.69
CA LEU A 161 15.46 21.66 5.94
C LEU A 161 14.47 20.55 6.33
N THR A 162 14.21 20.40 7.62
CA THR A 162 13.50 19.26 8.19
C THR A 162 12.20 19.64 8.89
N GLY A 163 11.85 20.91 9.05
CA GLY A 163 10.62 21.33 9.73
C GLY A 163 10.68 21.08 11.24
N GLN A 164 9.64 20.44 11.78
CA GLN A 164 9.44 20.33 13.24
C GLN A 164 10.43 19.36 13.94
N LEU A 165 11.24 18.59 13.19
CA LEU A 165 12.35 17.81 13.78
C LEU A 165 13.34 18.70 14.53
N ALA A 166 13.36 20.01 14.29
CA ALA A 166 14.22 20.96 14.99
C ALA A 166 14.07 20.92 16.52
N ALA A 167 12.85 20.71 17.05
CA ALA A 167 12.65 20.59 18.50
C ALA A 167 13.32 19.31 19.05
N LEU A 168 13.18 18.19 18.35
CA LEU A 168 13.81 16.92 18.73
C LEU A 168 15.33 16.96 18.56
N TYR A 169 15.83 17.65 17.54
CA TYR A 169 17.26 17.93 17.37
C TYR A 169 17.84 18.66 18.59
N GLY A 170 17.17 19.72 19.05
CA GLY A 170 17.55 20.44 20.25
C GLY A 170 17.66 19.52 21.48
N LEU A 171 16.70 18.59 21.65
CA LEU A 171 16.70 17.60 22.73
C LEU A 171 17.90 16.65 22.66
N VAL A 172 18.25 16.17 21.47
CA VAL A 172 19.42 15.29 21.25
C VAL A 172 20.73 16.03 21.55
N VAL A 173 20.86 17.29 21.11
CA VAL A 173 22.04 18.15 21.37
C VAL A 173 22.23 18.40 22.87
N VAL A 174 21.12 18.68 23.57
CA VAL A 174 21.06 18.83 25.02
C VAL A 174 21.53 17.55 25.69
N CYS A 175 20.92 16.39 25.40
CA CYS A 175 21.34 15.11 25.98
C CYS A 175 22.83 14.79 25.73
N MET A 176 23.32 14.95 24.51
CA MET A 176 24.71 14.66 24.18
C MET A 176 25.70 15.55 24.95
N SER A 177 25.35 16.82 25.16
CA SER A 177 26.21 17.76 25.86
C SER A 177 26.32 17.46 27.37
N LEU A 178 25.27 16.89 27.99
CA LEU A 178 25.32 16.30 29.34
C LEU A 178 26.25 15.11 29.40
N LEU A 179 26.01 14.12 28.53
CA LEU A 179 26.69 12.82 28.59
C LEU A 179 28.18 12.95 28.28
N CYS A 180 28.56 13.93 27.45
CA CYS A 180 29.96 14.26 27.20
C CYS A 180 30.60 15.14 28.30
N ARG A 181 29.90 15.42 29.41
CA ARG A 181 30.35 16.20 30.58
C ARG A 181 31.00 17.55 30.23
N ARG A 182 30.35 18.34 29.37
CA ARG A 182 30.85 19.68 29.01
C ARG A 182 30.60 20.65 30.18
N ARG A 183 31.65 21.37 30.62
CA ARG A 183 31.67 22.26 31.80
C ARG A 183 30.62 23.40 31.80
N LYS A 184 30.00 23.72 30.65
CA LYS A 184 28.94 24.74 30.52
C LYS A 184 27.82 24.25 29.59
N TRP A 185 27.04 23.29 30.09
CA TRP A 185 25.93 22.68 29.34
C TRP A 185 24.78 23.65 29.01
N SER A 186 24.62 24.72 29.79
CA SER A 186 23.57 25.73 29.66
C SER A 186 23.45 26.34 28.26
N GLY A 187 24.55 26.41 27.51
CA GLY A 187 24.54 26.88 26.13
C GLY A 187 23.71 26.02 25.16
N SER A 188 23.64 24.70 25.40
CA SER A 188 22.81 23.80 24.59
C SER A 188 21.32 23.90 24.94
N LEU A 189 20.98 24.36 26.15
CA LEU A 189 19.58 24.61 26.51
C LEU A 189 18.99 25.75 25.67
N ALA A 190 19.79 26.77 25.35
CA ALA A 190 19.38 27.84 24.44
C ALA A 190 19.06 27.31 23.03
N VAL A 191 19.81 26.32 22.55
CA VAL A 191 19.57 25.64 21.26
C VAL A 191 18.22 24.91 21.29
N PHE A 192 17.93 24.18 22.37
CA PHE A 192 16.64 23.52 22.54
C PHE A 192 15.47 24.51 22.64
N LEU A 193 15.60 25.55 23.47
CA LEU A 193 14.57 26.57 23.62
C LEU A 193 14.29 27.31 22.29
N ALA A 194 15.32 27.60 21.49
CA ALA A 194 15.15 28.17 20.16
C ALA A 194 14.37 27.24 19.23
N GLY A 195 14.66 25.93 19.26
CA GLY A 195 13.94 24.93 18.47
C GLY A 195 12.47 24.80 18.88
N VAL A 196 12.18 24.80 20.18
CA VAL A 196 10.81 24.79 20.71
C VAL A 196 10.07 26.07 20.32
N LEU A 197 10.71 27.24 20.44
CA LEU A 197 10.13 28.52 20.06
C LEU A 197 9.80 28.57 18.57
N LEU A 198 10.71 28.14 17.70
CA LEU A 198 10.48 28.06 16.25
C LEU A 198 9.33 27.12 15.91
N THR A 199 9.26 25.96 16.59
CA THR A 199 8.18 25.00 16.40
C THR A 199 6.84 25.61 16.84
N TYR A 200 6.80 26.28 17.99
CA TYR A 200 5.62 26.99 18.49
C TYR A 200 5.16 28.10 17.54
N ILE A 201 6.07 28.94 17.05
CA ILE A 201 5.80 30.00 16.08
C ILE A 201 5.24 29.39 14.79
N GLY A 202 5.85 28.32 14.26
CA GLY A 202 5.38 27.63 13.07
C GLY A 202 3.97 27.07 13.22
N ILE A 203 3.64 26.48 14.38
CA ILE A 203 2.28 26.01 14.69
C ILE A 203 1.29 27.18 14.73
N ARG A 204 1.66 28.30 15.37
CA ARG A 204 0.76 29.46 15.54
C ARG A 204 0.53 30.27 14.27
N LEU A 205 1.55 30.41 13.41
CA LEU A 205 1.46 31.16 12.17
C LEU A 205 0.84 30.37 11.02
N ALA A 206 0.55 29.07 11.21
CA ALA A 206 0.14 28.14 10.15
C ALA A 206 1.10 28.12 8.93
N THR A 207 2.31 28.68 9.09
CA THR A 207 3.35 28.73 8.07
C THR A 207 4.03 27.38 8.00
N GLY A 208 3.44 26.46 7.23
CA GLY A 208 4.07 25.22 6.84
C GLY A 208 4.16 24.19 7.96
N ILE A 209 3.13 23.35 8.06
CA ILE A 209 3.25 22.09 8.78
C ILE A 209 3.71 21.04 7.75
N PRO A 210 4.98 20.65 7.83
CA PRO A 210 5.25 19.22 7.83
C PRO A 210 6.32 18.86 8.86
N LEU A 211 5.91 18.12 9.88
CA LEU A 211 6.61 16.87 10.18
C LEU A 211 5.74 15.63 10.54
N THR A 212 4.42 15.55 10.45
CA THR A 212 3.37 16.56 10.56
C THR A 212 2.02 16.01 10.12
N ASP A 213 1.98 14.74 9.71
CA ASP A 213 1.00 13.85 10.34
C ASP A 213 1.21 13.68 11.87
N GLY A 214 1.98 14.49 12.62
CA GLY A 214 1.51 14.85 13.97
C GLY A 214 2.27 15.88 14.82
N ILE A 215 1.70 17.07 15.09
CA ILE A 215 1.34 17.55 16.45
C ILE A 215 0.08 18.45 16.34
N TYR A 216 -0.94 17.97 15.60
CA TYR A 216 -2.27 18.57 15.33
C TYR A 216 -2.40 19.79 14.39
N SER A 217 -3.18 19.61 13.33
CA SER A 217 -4.25 20.53 12.91
C SER A 217 -5.33 19.78 12.11
N GLU A 218 -6.55 19.79 12.63
CA GLU A 218 -7.80 19.26 12.07
C GLU A 218 -8.25 19.93 10.75
N ARG A 219 -7.51 20.89 10.19
CA ARG A 219 -7.84 21.57 8.91
C ARG A 219 -7.67 20.70 7.65
N TYR A 220 -7.29 19.43 7.80
CA TYR A 220 -7.01 18.46 6.73
C TYR A 220 -7.70 17.10 6.97
N GLN A 221 -8.82 17.07 7.70
CA GLN A 221 -9.64 15.86 7.82
C GLN A 221 -10.77 15.83 6.79
N GLU A 222 -10.58 15.05 5.71
CA GLU A 222 -11.67 14.47 4.90
C GLU A 222 -11.62 12.92 4.85
N SER A 223 -10.80 12.31 5.75
CA SER A 223 -10.93 10.97 6.42
C SER A 223 -10.53 9.67 5.66
N GLN A 224 -10.28 8.44 6.22
CA GLN A 224 -10.68 7.70 7.46
C GLN A 224 -9.72 6.54 7.90
N LEU A 225 -9.00 6.70 9.01
CA LEU A 225 -8.68 5.71 10.08
C LEU A 225 -7.47 6.28 10.84
N GLN A 226 -7.51 6.28 12.16
CA GLN A 226 -6.36 6.73 12.96
C GLN A 226 -5.14 5.89 12.55
N PRO A 227 -4.02 6.50 12.11
CA PRO A 227 -2.81 5.73 11.86
C PRO A 227 -2.48 4.96 13.13
N ASP A 228 -2.08 3.69 12.98
CA ASP A 228 -1.60 2.88 14.09
C ASP A 228 -0.68 3.74 14.95
N SER A 229 -0.90 3.71 16.27
CA SER A 229 -0.20 4.59 17.21
C SER A 229 1.31 4.61 16.96
N TYR A 230 1.87 3.52 16.43
CA TYR A 230 3.26 3.32 16.02
C TYR A 230 3.77 4.31 14.96
N VAL A 231 3.06 4.49 13.84
CA VAL A 231 3.50 5.37 12.75
C VAL A 231 3.32 6.84 13.13
N TYR A 232 2.26 7.14 13.88
CA TYR A 232 1.92 8.51 14.28
C TYR A 232 3.02 9.19 15.13
N PHE A 233 3.61 8.49 16.09
CA PHE A 233 4.68 9.03 16.95
C PHE A 233 6.09 8.56 16.56
N ILE A 234 6.32 8.23 15.29
CA ILE A 234 7.57 7.56 14.88
C ILE A 234 8.84 8.37 15.17
N TRP A 235 8.80 9.69 15.00
CA TRP A 235 9.94 10.58 15.29
C TRP A 235 10.25 10.65 16.77
N ILE A 236 9.20 10.75 17.60
CA ILE A 236 9.33 10.76 19.06
C ILE A 236 9.89 9.41 19.51
N ARG A 237 9.36 8.28 19.01
CA ARG A 237 9.87 6.94 19.35
C ARG A 237 11.32 6.76 18.93
N PHE A 238 11.69 7.19 17.72
CA PHE A 238 13.07 7.11 17.24
C PHE A 238 14.01 7.94 18.13
N VAL A 239 13.61 9.15 18.50
CA VAL A 239 14.43 10.03 19.35
C VAL A 239 14.50 9.50 20.77
N VAL A 240 13.41 8.96 21.33
CA VAL A 240 13.43 8.27 22.63
C VAL A 240 14.37 7.07 22.59
N LEU A 241 14.31 6.24 21.53
CA LEU A 241 15.24 5.13 21.32
C LEU A 241 16.69 5.62 21.23
N LEU A 242 16.95 6.70 20.49
CA LEU A 242 18.28 7.29 20.40
C LEU A 242 18.77 7.75 21.78
N LEU A 243 17.96 8.49 22.52
CA LEU A 243 18.31 9.01 23.85
C LEU A 243 18.59 7.87 24.85
N THR A 244 17.78 6.81 24.85
CA THR A 244 18.01 5.65 25.73
C THR A 244 19.33 4.94 25.41
N LEU A 245 19.67 4.81 24.13
CA LEU A 245 20.96 4.24 23.69
C LEU A 245 22.14 5.12 24.10
N LEU A 246 22.02 6.44 23.99
CA LEU A 246 23.08 7.38 24.41
C LEU A 246 23.31 7.30 25.92
N VAL A 247 22.24 7.27 26.72
CA VAL A 247 22.31 7.12 28.18
C VAL A 247 22.90 5.75 28.55
N ALA A 248 22.48 4.68 27.88
CA ALA A 248 23.03 3.33 28.09
C ALA A 248 24.52 3.28 27.79
N ALA A 249 24.97 3.88 26.67
CA ALA A 249 26.40 3.97 26.33
C ALA A 249 27.20 4.74 27.38
N PHE A 250 26.62 5.81 27.95
CA PHE A 250 27.23 6.55 29.05
C PHE A 250 27.30 5.74 30.34
N ALA A 251 26.23 5.04 30.73
CA ALA A 251 26.23 4.17 31.92
C ALA A 251 27.26 3.04 31.77
N MET A 252 27.31 2.41 30.59
CA MET A 252 28.28 1.35 30.27
C MET A 252 29.73 1.83 30.21
N LYS A 253 29.97 3.15 30.19
CA LYS A 253 31.32 3.73 30.28
C LYS A 253 32.01 3.36 31.59
N PHE A 254 31.27 3.24 32.69
CA PHE A 254 31.78 2.93 34.03
C PHE A 254 32.16 1.47 34.23
N LEU A 255 31.83 0.59 33.28
CA LEU A 255 32.24 -0.82 33.34
C LEU A 255 33.77 -0.96 33.20
N PRO A 256 34.42 -1.84 33.99
CA PRO A 256 35.87 -1.98 33.99
C PRO A 256 36.42 -2.30 32.59
N ARG A 257 37.47 -1.59 32.19
CA ARG A 257 38.20 -1.83 30.92
C ARG A 257 39.18 -3.00 31.11
N GLY A 258 39.26 -3.88 30.12
CA GLY A 258 40.30 -4.93 30.05
C GLY A 258 39.91 -6.32 30.57
N LYS A 259 38.85 -6.45 31.38
CA LYS A 259 38.33 -7.77 31.79
C LYS A 259 37.57 -8.42 30.63
N ARG A 260 38.13 -9.49 30.04
CA ARG A 260 37.48 -10.27 28.95
C ARG A 260 36.08 -10.76 29.34
N SER A 261 35.90 -11.23 30.58
CA SER A 261 34.61 -11.72 31.08
C SER A 261 33.50 -10.66 31.00
N VAL A 262 33.79 -9.43 31.41
CA VAL A 262 32.82 -8.31 31.35
C VAL A 262 32.48 -7.95 29.91
N GLY A 263 33.47 -7.96 29.01
CA GLY A 263 33.24 -7.72 27.58
C GLY A 263 32.34 -8.79 26.94
N VAL A 264 32.56 -10.06 27.27
CA VAL A 264 31.74 -11.19 26.78
C VAL A 264 30.32 -11.10 27.31
N VAL A 265 30.13 -10.84 28.62
CA VAL A 265 28.81 -10.72 29.22
C VAL A 265 28.01 -9.56 28.63
N VAL A 266 28.62 -8.37 28.47
CA VAL A 266 27.96 -7.20 27.87
C VAL A 266 27.60 -7.44 26.41
N THR A 267 28.49 -8.07 25.65
CA THR A 267 28.22 -8.37 24.23
C THR A 267 27.13 -9.43 24.11
N GLY A 268 27.18 -10.48 24.93
CA GLY A 268 26.15 -11.52 24.98
C GLY A 268 24.77 -10.97 25.38
N SER A 269 24.70 -10.13 26.40
CA SER A 269 23.43 -9.50 26.81
C SER A 269 22.88 -8.57 25.73
N LEU A 270 23.75 -7.77 25.08
CA LEU A 270 23.35 -6.93 23.95
C LEU A 270 22.82 -7.74 22.77
N LEU A 271 23.43 -8.90 22.47
CA LEU A 271 22.95 -9.77 21.40
C LEU A 271 21.57 -10.36 21.73
N VAL A 272 21.32 -10.76 22.99
CA VAL A 272 19.99 -11.24 23.42
C VAL A 272 18.94 -10.12 23.29
N VAL A 273 19.24 -8.91 23.78
CA VAL A 273 18.32 -7.77 23.67
C VAL A 273 18.09 -7.39 22.20
N LEU A 274 19.15 -7.41 21.38
CA LEU A 274 19.06 -7.14 19.95
C LEU A 274 18.22 -8.19 19.23
N PHE A 275 18.35 -9.47 19.59
CA PHE A 275 17.53 -10.54 19.04
C PHE A 275 16.03 -10.31 19.36
N CYS A 276 15.69 -10.04 20.62
CA CYS A 276 14.32 -9.72 21.01
C CYS A 276 13.79 -8.47 20.29
N PHE A 277 14.61 -7.42 20.17
CA PHE A 277 14.23 -6.20 19.46
C PHE A 277 14.07 -6.42 17.96
N SER A 278 14.90 -7.27 17.35
CA SER A 278 14.81 -7.64 15.93
C SER A 278 13.51 -8.38 15.65
N ALA A 279 13.09 -9.31 16.52
CA ALA A 279 11.83 -10.02 16.39
C ALA A 279 10.63 -9.06 16.44
N PHE A 280 10.68 -8.02 17.28
CA PHE A 280 9.67 -6.95 17.31
C PHE A 280 9.66 -6.08 16.04
N CYS A 281 10.83 -5.86 15.43
CA CYS A 281 10.96 -5.01 14.24
C CYS A 281 10.63 -5.73 12.93
N LEU A 282 10.45 -7.05 12.94
CA LEU A 282 9.99 -7.80 11.78
C LEU A 282 8.53 -7.45 11.42
N PRO A 283 8.13 -7.66 10.15
CA PRO A 283 6.76 -7.39 9.72
C PRO A 283 5.79 -8.31 10.45
N GLY A 284 4.71 -7.74 10.97
CA GLY A 284 3.64 -8.48 11.62
C GLY A 284 2.60 -8.95 10.59
N PRO A 285 1.52 -9.62 11.06
CA PRO A 285 0.47 -10.14 10.19
C PRO A 285 -0.19 -9.06 9.33
N TYR A 286 -0.34 -7.84 9.86
CA TYR A 286 -0.91 -6.71 9.15
C TYR A 286 -0.02 -6.27 7.97
N GLU A 287 1.28 -6.07 8.22
CA GLU A 287 2.20 -5.66 7.16
C GLU A 287 2.38 -6.76 6.10
N VAL A 288 2.40 -8.03 6.50
CA VAL A 288 2.44 -9.17 5.56
C VAL A 288 1.21 -9.18 4.65
N ARG A 289 0.02 -9.02 5.23
CA ARG A 289 -1.23 -8.95 4.45
C ARG A 289 -1.23 -7.78 3.48
N ASN A 290 -0.79 -6.60 3.93
CA ASN A 290 -0.74 -5.42 3.09
C ASN A 290 0.32 -5.53 1.98
N ASN A 291 1.47 -6.15 2.25
CA ASN A 291 2.45 -6.44 1.21
C ASN A 291 1.90 -7.42 0.17
N ARG A 292 1.14 -8.44 0.59
CA ARG A 292 0.43 -9.34 -0.33
C ARG A 292 -0.58 -8.58 -1.21
N MET A 293 -1.33 -7.64 -0.65
CA MET A 293 -2.22 -6.77 -1.44
C MET A 293 -1.45 -5.92 -2.46
N ASN A 294 -0.25 -5.44 -2.10
CA ASN A 294 0.63 -4.71 -3.02
C ASN A 294 1.13 -5.60 -4.17
N GLU A 295 1.50 -6.86 -3.88
CA GLU A 295 1.88 -7.86 -4.90
C GLU A 295 0.76 -8.07 -5.92
N LEU A 296 -0.46 -8.35 -5.44
CA LEU A 296 -1.63 -8.57 -6.28
C LEU A 296 -1.94 -7.37 -7.18
N SER A 297 -1.86 -6.16 -6.62
CA SER A 297 -2.07 -4.93 -7.37
C SER A 297 -1.03 -4.69 -8.46
N VAL A 298 0.23 -5.11 -8.23
CA VAL A 298 1.29 -4.97 -9.25
C VAL A 298 1.15 -6.02 -10.35
N TRP A 299 0.74 -7.26 -10.02
CA TRP A 299 0.47 -8.29 -11.02
C TRP A 299 -0.75 -7.95 -11.88
N GLU A 300 -1.79 -7.39 -11.28
CA GLU A 300 -2.97 -6.86 -11.98
C GLU A 300 -2.59 -5.81 -13.01
N GLN A 301 -1.80 -4.79 -12.62
CA GLN A 301 -1.33 -3.75 -13.55
C GLN A 301 -0.50 -4.29 -14.72
N ARG A 302 0.19 -5.42 -14.52
CA ARG A 302 0.96 -6.11 -15.56
C ARG A 302 0.12 -7.07 -16.39
N ASN A 303 -1.16 -7.23 -16.08
CA ASN A 303 -2.06 -8.24 -16.64
C ASN A 303 -1.56 -9.68 -16.43
N ASP A 304 -0.81 -9.95 -15.36
CA ASP A 304 -0.30 -11.28 -15.02
C ASP A 304 -1.35 -12.08 -14.22
N TRP A 305 -2.46 -12.37 -14.89
CA TRP A 305 -3.62 -13.06 -14.31
C TRP A 305 -3.29 -14.50 -13.90
N ASP A 306 -2.38 -15.17 -14.63
CA ASP A 306 -1.98 -16.55 -14.34
C ASP A 306 -1.23 -16.64 -13.00
N THR A 307 -0.33 -15.69 -12.73
CA THR A 307 0.35 -15.63 -11.42
C THR A 307 -0.65 -15.38 -10.30
N ILE A 308 -1.60 -14.45 -10.46
CA ILE A 308 -2.65 -14.22 -9.45
C ILE A 308 -3.42 -15.51 -9.16
N ILE A 309 -3.87 -16.24 -10.18
CA ILE A 309 -4.65 -17.48 -9.99
C ILE A 309 -3.81 -18.58 -9.33
N ARG A 310 -2.54 -18.76 -9.76
CA ARG A 310 -1.63 -19.77 -9.19
C ARG A 310 -1.33 -19.53 -7.71
N GLU A 311 -1.21 -18.27 -7.34
CA GLU A 311 -0.87 -17.79 -5.99
C GLU A 311 -2.06 -17.82 -5.02
N HIS A 312 -3.24 -18.23 -5.48
CA HIS A 312 -4.41 -18.49 -4.63
C HIS A 312 -4.71 -20.00 -4.61
N PRO A 313 -4.30 -20.71 -3.55
CA PRO A 313 -4.66 -22.11 -3.40
C PRO A 313 -6.18 -22.28 -3.21
N GLU A 314 -6.74 -23.28 -3.90
CA GLU A 314 -8.15 -23.63 -3.74
C GLU A 314 -8.42 -24.05 -2.28
N LYS A 315 -9.48 -23.53 -1.67
CA LYS A 315 -9.96 -23.85 -0.30
C LYS A 315 -9.20 -23.23 0.89
N GLU A 316 -8.23 -22.35 0.69
CA GLU A 316 -7.67 -21.55 1.79
C GLU A 316 -8.51 -20.30 2.11
N VAL A 317 -8.54 -19.92 3.39
CA VAL A 317 -9.25 -18.71 3.84
C VAL A 317 -8.44 -17.48 3.44
N THR A 318 -8.94 -16.76 2.45
CA THR A 318 -8.35 -15.54 1.92
C THR A 318 -9.12 -14.31 2.38
N ASP A 319 -8.47 -13.15 2.47
CA ASP A 319 -9.16 -11.90 2.78
C ASP A 319 -10.01 -11.41 1.59
N TYR A 320 -10.97 -10.53 1.85
CA TYR A 320 -11.89 -10.01 0.82
C TYR A 320 -11.15 -9.37 -0.36
N VAL A 321 -10.11 -8.57 -0.09
CA VAL A 321 -9.38 -7.83 -1.11
C VAL A 321 -8.61 -8.79 -2.01
N SER A 322 -7.96 -9.81 -1.44
CA SER A 322 -7.31 -10.88 -2.22
C SER A 322 -8.31 -11.61 -3.13
N LEU A 323 -9.51 -11.94 -2.63
CA LEU A 323 -10.56 -12.57 -3.44
C LEU A 323 -11.03 -11.66 -4.59
N ASN A 324 -11.06 -10.34 -4.41
CA ASN A 324 -11.41 -9.41 -5.48
C ASN A 324 -10.40 -9.47 -6.64
N TYR A 325 -9.10 -9.48 -6.34
CA TYR A 325 -8.05 -9.64 -7.36
C TYR A 325 -8.12 -11.02 -8.04
N LEU A 326 -8.39 -12.09 -7.29
CA LEU A 326 -8.57 -13.43 -7.84
C LEU A 326 -9.77 -13.49 -8.79
N ASN A 327 -10.93 -12.99 -8.36
CA ASN A 327 -12.15 -13.00 -9.16
C ASN A 327 -11.98 -12.14 -10.43
N MET A 328 -11.26 -11.02 -10.33
CA MET A 328 -10.86 -10.22 -11.49
C MET A 328 -9.98 -11.02 -12.46
N ALA A 329 -8.96 -11.74 -11.96
CA ALA A 329 -8.11 -12.57 -12.79
C ALA A 329 -8.88 -13.72 -13.47
N LEU A 330 -9.79 -14.38 -12.75
CA LEU A 330 -10.65 -15.44 -13.31
C LEU A 330 -11.56 -14.88 -14.42
N ALA A 331 -12.11 -13.68 -14.23
CA ALA A 331 -12.97 -13.06 -15.23
C ALA A 331 -12.21 -12.62 -16.49
N GLN A 332 -11.00 -12.07 -16.33
CA GLN A 332 -10.13 -11.76 -17.46
C GLN A 332 -9.71 -13.01 -18.26
N LYS A 333 -9.68 -14.17 -17.60
CA LYS A 333 -9.49 -15.48 -18.23
C LYS A 333 -10.79 -16.13 -18.74
N GLY A 334 -11.95 -15.51 -18.50
CA GLY A 334 -13.27 -16.05 -18.88
C GLY A 334 -13.65 -17.32 -18.13
N ALA A 335 -13.16 -17.50 -16.91
CA ALA A 335 -13.35 -18.68 -16.06
C ALA A 335 -14.04 -18.38 -14.72
N LEU A 336 -14.55 -17.15 -14.52
CA LEU A 336 -15.13 -16.73 -13.25
C LEU A 336 -16.34 -17.59 -12.89
N GLY A 337 -17.34 -17.68 -13.77
CA GLY A 337 -18.56 -18.45 -13.55
C GLY A 337 -18.34 -19.97 -13.53
N ASP A 338 -17.18 -20.45 -13.99
CA ASP A 338 -16.82 -21.86 -13.95
C ASP A 338 -16.06 -22.27 -12.68
N ARG A 339 -15.33 -21.32 -12.06
CA ARG A 339 -14.42 -21.61 -10.93
C ARG A 339 -14.70 -20.81 -9.67
N LEU A 340 -15.70 -19.93 -9.65
CA LEU A 340 -16.01 -19.05 -8.52
C LEU A 340 -16.03 -19.80 -7.18
N PHE A 341 -16.71 -20.95 -7.11
CA PHE A 341 -16.89 -21.71 -5.87
C PHE A 341 -15.78 -22.71 -5.59
N HIS A 342 -14.76 -22.85 -6.45
CA HIS A 342 -13.53 -23.58 -6.11
C HIS A 342 -12.77 -22.88 -4.97
N TYR A 343 -13.05 -21.59 -4.77
CA TYR A 343 -12.47 -20.74 -3.75
C TYR A 343 -13.50 -20.44 -2.66
N ASP A 344 -13.02 -20.23 -1.43
CA ASP A 344 -13.90 -19.98 -0.27
C ASP A 344 -14.47 -18.55 -0.29
N GLN A 345 -15.47 -18.30 -1.15
CA GLN A 345 -16.06 -16.98 -1.38
C GLN A 345 -16.79 -16.44 -0.15
N LYS A 346 -16.64 -15.15 0.16
CA LYS A 346 -17.17 -14.53 1.38
C LYS A 346 -18.39 -13.64 1.11
N GLY A 347 -19.32 -14.12 0.29
CA GLY A 347 -20.48 -13.32 -0.11
C GLY A 347 -20.15 -12.28 -1.18
N PRO A 348 -21.06 -11.34 -1.48
CA PRO A 348 -20.87 -10.40 -2.59
C PRO A 348 -19.60 -9.54 -2.48
N GLN A 349 -19.14 -9.28 -1.25
CA GLN A 349 -17.94 -8.48 -0.98
C GLN A 349 -16.64 -9.14 -1.47
N SER A 350 -16.62 -10.46 -1.70
CA SER A 350 -15.45 -11.11 -2.32
C SER A 350 -15.35 -10.84 -3.83
N LEU A 351 -16.45 -10.41 -4.46
CA LEU A 351 -16.48 -10.01 -5.86
C LEU A 351 -16.31 -8.50 -6.04
N LEU A 352 -16.97 -7.71 -5.17
CA LEU A 352 -16.85 -6.26 -5.11
C LEU A 352 -16.74 -5.81 -3.66
N ALA A 353 -15.53 -5.48 -3.24
CA ALA A 353 -15.24 -5.05 -1.88
C ALA A 353 -16.01 -3.77 -1.50
N SER A 354 -16.33 -3.63 -0.20
CA SER A 354 -16.92 -2.41 0.32
C SER A 354 -15.92 -1.26 0.25
N TRP A 355 -16.40 -0.10 -0.16
CA TRP A 355 -15.63 1.14 -0.14
C TRP A 355 -15.25 1.55 1.28
N ASP A 356 -13.97 1.82 1.52
CA ASP A 356 -13.41 2.18 2.83
C ASP A 356 -12.74 3.58 2.85
N ARG A 357 -12.89 4.36 1.77
CA ARG A 357 -12.30 5.70 1.58
C ARG A 357 -10.76 5.72 1.60
N THR A 358 -10.12 4.59 1.34
CA THR A 358 -8.67 4.53 1.19
C THR A 358 -8.26 4.64 -0.28
N TYR A 359 -7.07 5.18 -0.52
CA TYR A 359 -6.47 5.20 -1.86
C TYR A 359 -6.38 3.79 -2.47
N TYR A 360 -5.97 2.80 -1.68
CA TYR A 360 -5.76 1.42 -2.13
C TYR A 360 -7.08 0.78 -2.57
N MET A 361 -8.15 0.97 -1.81
CA MET A 361 -9.48 0.50 -2.19
C MET A 361 -10.03 1.24 -3.40
N SER A 362 -9.83 2.56 -3.48
CA SER A 362 -10.25 3.37 -4.64
C SER A 362 -9.59 2.89 -5.93
N CYS A 363 -8.30 2.51 -5.88
CA CYS A 363 -7.62 1.88 -7.02
C CYS A 363 -8.32 0.57 -7.43
N LEU A 364 -8.49 -0.36 -6.49
CA LEU A 364 -9.10 -1.67 -6.75
C LEU A 364 -10.51 -1.53 -7.34
N LEU A 365 -11.36 -0.70 -6.73
CA LEU A 365 -12.72 -0.48 -7.21
C LEU A 365 -12.71 0.17 -8.59
N SER A 366 -11.83 1.16 -8.82
CA SER A 366 -11.66 1.76 -10.14
C SER A 366 -11.29 0.73 -11.20
N ASP A 367 -10.41 -0.21 -10.89
CA ASP A 367 -9.97 -1.27 -11.81
C ASP A 367 -11.06 -2.30 -12.09
N ILE A 368 -11.81 -2.73 -11.05
CA ILE A 368 -12.95 -3.65 -11.21
C ILE A 368 -14.03 -3.02 -12.08
N HIS A 369 -14.45 -1.78 -11.78
CA HIS A 369 -15.47 -1.08 -12.56
C HIS A 369 -14.99 -0.85 -14.00
N TYR A 370 -13.73 -0.47 -14.20
CA TYR A 370 -13.16 -0.34 -15.55
C TYR A 370 -13.19 -1.66 -16.32
N MET A 371 -12.78 -2.76 -15.68
CA MET A 371 -12.79 -4.10 -16.29
C MET A 371 -14.20 -4.50 -16.72
N ILE A 372 -15.18 -4.33 -15.84
CA ILE A 372 -16.59 -4.64 -16.10
C ILE A 372 -17.11 -3.75 -17.24
N GLY A 373 -16.60 -2.53 -17.37
CA GLY A 373 -17.04 -1.57 -18.39
C GLY A 373 -17.89 -0.44 -17.83
N ASP A 374 -18.00 -0.36 -16.51
CA ASP A 374 -18.59 0.76 -15.79
C ASP A 374 -17.59 1.92 -15.72
N ILE A 375 -17.51 2.64 -16.84
CA ILE A 375 -16.54 3.73 -17.02
C ILE A 375 -16.82 4.89 -16.06
N SER A 376 -18.08 5.14 -15.70
CA SER A 376 -18.47 6.26 -14.84
C SER A 376 -18.10 6.05 -13.38
N LEU A 377 -18.38 4.88 -12.78
CA LEU A 377 -17.90 4.60 -11.42
C LEU A 377 -16.39 4.47 -11.38
N SER A 378 -15.77 3.88 -12.41
CA SER A 378 -14.32 3.82 -12.50
C SER A 378 -13.70 5.22 -12.45
N GLU A 379 -14.28 6.19 -13.17
CA GLU A 379 -13.84 7.59 -13.14
C GLU A 379 -14.01 8.21 -11.76
N GLY A 380 -15.17 7.99 -11.11
CA GLY A 380 -15.45 8.49 -9.76
C GLY A 380 -14.39 8.02 -8.76
N TYR A 381 -14.11 6.71 -8.73
CA TYR A 381 -13.06 6.15 -7.87
C TYR A 381 -11.65 6.59 -8.28
N ALA A 382 -11.38 6.80 -9.57
CA ALA A 382 -10.09 7.31 -10.02
C ALA A 382 -9.87 8.77 -9.58
N MET A 383 -10.91 9.60 -9.65
CA MET A 383 -10.87 10.98 -9.16
C MET A 383 -10.72 11.01 -7.63
N GLU A 384 -11.46 10.18 -6.92
CA GLU A 384 -11.31 10.02 -5.47
C GLU A 384 -9.88 9.59 -5.12
N GLY A 385 -9.36 8.53 -5.74
CA GLY A 385 -7.99 8.06 -5.56
C GLY A 385 -6.95 9.15 -5.88
N LEU A 386 -7.18 9.96 -6.91
CA LEU A 386 -6.33 11.10 -7.25
C LEU A 386 -6.30 12.13 -6.11
N THR A 387 -7.45 12.44 -5.48
CA THR A 387 -7.53 13.39 -4.36
C THR A 387 -7.03 12.82 -3.03
N LEU A 388 -7.23 11.51 -2.78
CA LEU A 388 -6.76 10.82 -1.59
C LEU A 388 -5.23 10.65 -1.56
N ALA A 389 -4.57 10.69 -2.72
CA ALA A 389 -3.12 10.70 -2.83
C ALA A 389 -2.55 12.05 -2.38
N LYS A 390 -2.29 12.17 -1.07
CA LYS A 390 -1.91 13.42 -0.36
C LYS A 390 -0.70 14.18 -0.93
N ARG A 391 0.14 13.55 -1.75
CA ARG A 391 1.38 14.13 -2.28
C ARG A 391 1.22 14.55 -3.74
N GLY A 392 0.23 15.42 -3.98
CA GLY A 392 -0.01 16.04 -5.28
C GLY A 392 -0.79 15.18 -6.28
N GLY A 393 -1.18 13.96 -5.91
CA GLY A 393 -1.94 13.05 -6.76
C GLY A 393 -1.25 11.70 -6.99
N SER A 394 -1.77 10.96 -7.96
CA SER A 394 -1.35 9.61 -8.31
C SER A 394 -1.15 9.49 -9.82
N PRO A 395 0.06 9.14 -10.30
CA PRO A 395 0.28 8.86 -11.71
C PRO A 395 -0.62 7.73 -12.25
N ARG A 396 -0.85 6.67 -11.46
CA ARG A 396 -1.73 5.54 -11.81
C ARG A 396 -3.17 6.00 -12.06
N MET A 397 -3.71 6.81 -11.16
CA MET A 397 -5.07 7.34 -11.33
C MET A 397 -5.16 8.30 -12.52
N LEU A 398 -4.13 9.11 -12.78
CA LEU A 398 -4.06 9.91 -14.01
C LEU A 398 -4.05 9.03 -15.27
N GLN A 399 -3.33 7.92 -15.29
CA GLN A 399 -3.36 6.98 -16.42
C GLN A 399 -4.77 6.41 -16.64
N ARG A 400 -5.47 6.05 -15.56
CA ARG A 400 -6.88 5.59 -15.62
C ARG A 400 -7.79 6.69 -16.18
N LEU A 401 -7.67 7.93 -15.70
CA LEU A 401 -8.45 9.07 -16.17
C LEU A 401 -8.17 9.42 -17.63
N VAL A 402 -6.92 9.27 -18.11
CA VAL A 402 -6.58 9.39 -19.54
C VAL A 402 -7.31 8.33 -20.36
N LYS A 403 -7.24 7.06 -19.95
CA LYS A 403 -7.94 5.96 -20.65
C LYS A 403 -9.45 6.25 -20.76
N ILE A 404 -10.06 6.64 -19.65
CA ILE A 404 -11.49 6.99 -19.59
C ILE A 404 -11.81 8.20 -20.49
N SER A 405 -11.00 9.26 -20.44
CA SER A 405 -11.21 10.46 -21.26
C SER A 405 -11.13 10.13 -22.77
N LEU A 406 -10.22 9.24 -23.17
CA LEU A 406 -10.12 8.76 -24.55
C LEU A 406 -11.35 7.93 -24.97
N ILE A 407 -11.84 7.05 -24.10
CA ILE A 407 -13.07 6.27 -24.35
C ILE A 407 -14.26 7.23 -24.55
N ARG A 408 -14.33 8.30 -23.75
CA ARG A 408 -15.33 9.38 -23.85
C ARG A 408 -15.13 10.33 -25.02
N ARG A 409 -14.02 10.20 -25.75
CA ARG A 409 -13.60 11.15 -26.81
C ARG A 409 -13.44 12.58 -26.30
N ASP A 410 -13.22 12.77 -25.00
CA ASP A 410 -12.80 14.04 -24.43
C ASP A 410 -11.27 14.18 -24.56
N PHE A 411 -10.84 14.50 -25.77
CA PHE A 411 -9.44 14.62 -26.12
C PHE A 411 -8.76 15.79 -25.42
N ALA A 412 -9.49 16.86 -25.10
CA ALA A 412 -8.95 18.02 -24.41
C ALA A 412 -8.58 17.68 -22.96
N LEU A 413 -9.45 16.94 -22.26
CA LEU A 413 -9.18 16.48 -20.92
C LEU A 413 -8.06 15.42 -20.89
N ALA A 414 -8.07 14.49 -21.86
CA ALA A 414 -7.00 13.51 -22.02
C ALA A 414 -5.64 14.19 -22.21
N ASP A 415 -5.55 15.19 -23.09
CA ASP A 415 -4.30 15.93 -23.37
C ASP A 415 -3.80 16.68 -22.13
N LYS A 416 -4.70 17.25 -21.32
CA LYS A 416 -4.35 17.90 -20.04
C LYS A 416 -3.68 16.91 -19.08
N TYR A 417 -4.25 15.74 -18.88
CA TYR A 417 -3.67 14.71 -18.01
C TYR A 417 -2.36 14.15 -18.57
N LEU A 418 -2.28 13.95 -19.89
CA LEU A 418 -1.07 13.54 -20.59
C LEU A 418 0.05 14.57 -20.46
N GLY A 419 -0.27 15.86 -20.49
CA GLY A 419 0.69 16.95 -20.25
C GLY A 419 1.28 16.93 -18.83
N ILE A 420 0.55 16.41 -17.84
CA ILE A 420 1.10 16.15 -16.50
C ILE A 420 2.03 14.93 -16.56
N LEU A 421 1.51 13.78 -17.02
CA LEU A 421 2.25 12.50 -17.08
C LEU A 421 3.53 12.59 -17.92
N GLY A 422 3.52 13.35 -19.01
CA GLY A 422 4.66 13.57 -19.90
C GLY A 422 5.85 14.28 -19.24
N ARG A 423 5.61 14.99 -18.13
CA ARG A 423 6.64 15.66 -17.33
C ARG A 423 7.29 14.73 -16.28
N LEU A 424 6.70 13.57 -16.01
CA LEU A 424 7.28 12.59 -15.10
C LEU A 424 8.23 11.64 -15.87
N PRO A 425 9.49 11.47 -15.42
CA PRO A 425 10.46 10.63 -16.12
C PRO A 425 9.99 9.19 -16.39
N GLY A 426 9.33 8.56 -15.40
CA GLY A 426 8.84 7.18 -15.51
C GLY A 426 7.63 7.00 -16.42
N TYR A 427 6.83 8.05 -16.63
CA TYR A 427 5.56 7.99 -17.36
C TYR A 427 5.62 8.61 -18.75
N ARG A 428 6.71 9.30 -19.08
CA ARG A 428 6.86 10.03 -20.35
C ARG A 428 6.61 9.19 -21.60
N ARG A 429 7.21 8.00 -21.69
CA ARG A 429 7.00 7.09 -22.84
C ARG A 429 5.55 6.63 -22.97
N TRP A 430 4.91 6.36 -21.83
CA TRP A 430 3.50 6.00 -21.79
C TRP A 430 2.64 7.17 -22.26
N ALA A 431 2.92 8.39 -21.78
CA ALA A 431 2.20 9.60 -22.19
C ALA A 431 2.38 9.89 -23.69
N GLU A 432 3.59 9.71 -24.23
CA GLU A 432 3.86 9.88 -25.67
C GLU A 432 3.03 8.91 -26.54
N LYS A 433 2.91 7.64 -26.14
CA LYS A 433 2.03 6.66 -26.81
C LYS A 433 0.59 7.15 -26.86
N TYR A 434 0.03 7.55 -25.72
CA TYR A 434 -1.38 7.94 -25.61
C TYR A 434 -1.67 9.32 -26.22
N THR A 435 -0.69 10.22 -26.27
CA THR A 435 -0.77 11.48 -27.04
C THR A 435 -0.95 11.18 -28.54
N GLY A 436 -0.40 10.05 -29.02
CA GLY A 436 -0.64 9.56 -30.37
C GLY A 436 -2.13 9.31 -30.66
N TYR A 437 -2.90 8.82 -29.68
CA TYR A 437 -4.35 8.58 -29.80
C TYR A 437 -5.17 9.86 -29.78
N VAL A 438 -4.75 10.88 -29.00
CA VAL A 438 -5.37 12.21 -29.02
C VAL A 438 -5.25 12.85 -30.41
N ARG A 439 -4.08 12.69 -31.07
CA ARG A 439 -3.83 13.26 -32.41
C ARG A 439 -4.48 12.47 -33.54
N HIS A 440 -4.59 11.15 -33.37
CA HIS A 440 -5.07 10.20 -34.38
C HIS A 440 -6.12 9.27 -33.75
N SER A 441 -7.33 9.81 -33.55
CA SER A 441 -8.41 9.12 -32.84
C SER A 441 -8.82 7.78 -33.46
N GLU A 442 -8.62 7.61 -34.76
CA GLU A 442 -8.87 6.39 -35.52
C GLU A 442 -8.03 5.20 -35.02
N ARG A 443 -6.87 5.46 -34.40
CA ARG A 443 -6.00 4.42 -33.85
C ARG A 443 -6.55 3.81 -32.56
N ILE A 444 -7.49 4.47 -31.89
CA ILE A 444 -8.13 3.95 -30.67
C ILE A 444 -8.86 2.64 -30.97
N GLY A 445 -9.51 2.54 -32.13
CA GLY A 445 -10.19 1.31 -32.56
C GLY A 445 -9.26 0.14 -32.87
N GLN A 446 -7.96 0.38 -32.96
CA GLN A 446 -6.94 -0.66 -33.17
C GLN A 446 -6.28 -1.10 -31.85
N ASP A 447 -6.51 -0.38 -30.75
CA ASP A 447 -5.99 -0.72 -29.43
C ASP A 447 -6.88 -1.80 -28.79
N GLY A 448 -6.30 -2.96 -28.47
CA GLY A 448 -7.07 -4.11 -27.98
C GLY A 448 -7.78 -3.88 -26.65
N GLU A 449 -7.32 -2.94 -25.81
CA GLU A 449 -7.98 -2.61 -24.54
C GLU A 449 -9.08 -1.57 -24.76
N LEU A 450 -8.75 -0.44 -25.42
CA LEU A 450 -9.68 0.68 -25.58
C LEU A 450 -10.80 0.40 -26.59
N ALA A 451 -10.52 -0.35 -27.67
CA ALA A 451 -11.51 -0.66 -28.70
C ALA A 451 -12.65 -1.53 -28.17
N ALA A 452 -12.39 -2.33 -27.13
CA ALA A 452 -13.39 -3.18 -26.48
C ALA A 452 -14.27 -2.43 -25.46
N LYS A 453 -13.98 -1.14 -25.18
CA LYS A 453 -14.71 -0.34 -24.19
C LYS A 453 -15.68 0.61 -24.87
N THR A 454 -16.96 0.45 -24.57
CA THR A 454 -18.05 1.33 -25.02
C THR A 454 -18.65 2.06 -23.82
N ILE A 455 -19.18 3.26 -24.07
CA ILE A 455 -19.95 4.00 -23.08
C ILE A 455 -21.41 3.67 -23.33
N PRO A 456 -22.15 3.28 -22.28
CA PRO A 456 -23.54 2.98 -22.45
C PRO A 456 -24.33 4.24 -22.83
N ALA A 457 -25.25 4.09 -23.78
CA ALA A 457 -26.26 5.07 -24.13
C ALA A 457 -27.21 5.33 -22.95
N PHE A 458 -27.43 4.34 -22.09
CA PHE A 458 -28.20 4.51 -20.87
C PHE A 458 -27.31 5.02 -19.72
N GLN A 459 -27.60 6.22 -19.24
CA GLN A 459 -27.01 6.79 -18.03
C GLN A 459 -28.14 6.98 -17.00
N PRO A 460 -28.13 6.26 -15.86
CA PRO A 460 -29.13 6.49 -14.84
C PRO A 460 -28.96 7.91 -14.26
N ASP A 461 -30.05 8.67 -14.18
CA ASP A 461 -30.09 10.05 -13.63
C ASP A 461 -29.95 10.13 -12.10
N ASN A 462 -29.54 9.03 -11.46
CA ASN A 462 -29.40 8.92 -10.02
C ASN A 462 -27.97 9.29 -9.58
N LEU A 463 -27.85 9.83 -8.37
CA LEU A 463 -26.55 9.92 -7.70
C LEU A 463 -25.94 8.52 -7.60
N LEU A 464 -24.66 8.38 -7.92
CA LEU A 464 -23.93 7.11 -7.91
C LEU A 464 -24.08 6.35 -6.57
N CYS A 465 -24.18 7.06 -5.45
CA CYS A 465 -24.39 6.48 -4.12
C CYS A 465 -25.79 5.90 -3.87
N LEU A 466 -26.77 6.19 -4.74
CA LEU A 466 -28.14 5.71 -4.68
C LEU A 466 -28.42 4.57 -5.69
N THR A 467 -27.42 4.21 -6.49
CA THR A 467 -27.56 3.26 -7.58
C THR A 467 -27.00 1.91 -7.10
N GLY A 468 -27.85 0.91 -6.96
CA GLY A 468 -27.42 -0.45 -6.60
C GLY A 468 -26.50 -1.03 -7.67
N ILE A 469 -25.57 -1.90 -7.28
CA ILE A 469 -24.62 -2.59 -8.17
C ILE A 469 -25.36 -3.28 -9.33
N ASP A 470 -26.53 -3.83 -9.05
CA ASP A 470 -27.45 -4.44 -9.99
C ASP A 470 -28.00 -3.44 -11.03
N SER A 471 -28.41 -2.25 -10.61
CA SER A 471 -28.99 -1.25 -11.52
C SER A 471 -28.00 -0.64 -12.52
N LEU A 472 -26.71 -0.54 -12.18
CA LEU A 472 -25.66 -0.09 -13.11
C LEU A 472 -25.32 -1.15 -14.15
N TRP A 473 -25.22 -2.41 -13.72
CA TRP A 473 -24.79 -3.50 -14.62
C TRP A 473 -25.92 -3.96 -15.56
N VAL A 474 -27.18 -3.87 -15.14
CA VAL A 474 -28.35 -4.13 -16.00
C VAL A 474 -28.45 -3.12 -17.14
N GLY A 475 -28.05 -1.85 -16.94
CA GLY A 475 -27.99 -0.84 -18.00
C GLY A 475 -27.08 -1.27 -19.16
N HIS A 476 -25.91 -1.85 -18.84
CA HIS A 476 -24.97 -2.38 -19.81
C HIS A 476 -25.47 -3.64 -20.53
N LEU A 477 -26.37 -4.42 -19.93
CA LEU A 477 -26.94 -5.62 -20.56
C LEU A 477 -27.88 -5.29 -21.74
N SER A 478 -28.39 -4.07 -21.81
CA SER A 478 -29.37 -3.68 -22.83
C SER A 478 -28.75 -3.34 -24.20
N GLU A 479 -27.42 -3.35 -24.31
CA GLU A 479 -26.70 -2.83 -25.48
C GLU A 479 -26.11 -3.92 -26.38
N PRO A 480 -26.04 -3.69 -27.72
CA PRO A 480 -25.33 -4.60 -28.61
C PRO A 480 -23.83 -4.62 -28.26
N GLY A 481 -23.26 -5.81 -28.04
CA GLY A 481 -21.82 -5.95 -27.72
C GLY A 481 -21.47 -5.94 -26.24
N VAL A 482 -22.41 -6.31 -25.36
CA VAL A 482 -22.21 -6.46 -23.91
C VAL A 482 -20.89 -7.16 -23.60
N ASN A 483 -20.10 -6.52 -22.74
CA ASN A 483 -18.89 -7.10 -22.21
C ASN A 483 -19.22 -8.40 -21.47
N ARG A 484 -18.77 -9.55 -22.00
CA ARG A 484 -18.96 -10.88 -21.39
C ARG A 484 -18.57 -10.88 -19.91
N VAL A 485 -17.52 -10.14 -19.56
CA VAL A 485 -17.04 -10.00 -18.17
C VAL A 485 -18.11 -9.38 -17.28
N ALA A 486 -18.83 -8.35 -17.75
CA ALA A 486 -19.89 -7.72 -16.98
C ALA A 486 -21.08 -8.64 -16.74
N TRP A 487 -21.49 -9.37 -17.77
CA TRP A 487 -22.57 -10.34 -17.68
C TRP A 487 -22.23 -11.44 -16.67
N GLU A 488 -21.01 -11.98 -16.72
CA GLU A 488 -20.54 -13.00 -15.80
C GLU A 488 -20.41 -12.47 -14.37
N TYR A 489 -19.86 -11.26 -14.18
CA TYR A 489 -19.79 -10.61 -12.86
C TYR A 489 -21.18 -10.40 -12.24
N LEU A 490 -22.15 -9.94 -13.02
CA LEU A 490 -23.52 -9.73 -12.54
C LEU A 490 -24.17 -11.05 -12.12
N GLY A 491 -24.08 -12.09 -12.96
CA GLY A 491 -24.60 -13.41 -12.60
C GLY A 491 -23.95 -13.95 -11.32
N CYS A 492 -22.61 -13.87 -11.22
CA CYS A 492 -21.87 -14.27 -10.02
C CYS A 492 -22.28 -13.46 -8.78
N SER A 493 -22.57 -12.16 -8.92
CA SER A 493 -23.01 -11.33 -7.80
C SER A 493 -24.34 -11.79 -7.22
N TYR A 494 -25.31 -12.18 -8.07
CA TYR A 494 -26.59 -12.75 -7.61
C TYR A 494 -26.40 -14.09 -6.91
N LEU A 495 -25.51 -14.95 -7.42
CA LEU A 495 -25.21 -16.23 -6.77
C LEU A 495 -24.59 -16.03 -5.39
N LEU A 496 -23.62 -15.13 -5.26
CA LEU A 496 -22.98 -14.79 -3.98
C LEU A 496 -23.96 -14.13 -3.00
N ALA A 497 -24.89 -13.32 -3.50
CA ALA A 497 -25.95 -12.71 -2.69
C ALA A 497 -27.10 -13.66 -2.38
N LYS A 498 -27.16 -14.82 -3.04
CA LYS A 498 -28.29 -15.76 -3.03
C LYS A 498 -29.60 -15.13 -3.52
N GLU A 499 -29.53 -14.13 -4.38
CA GLU A 499 -30.69 -13.45 -4.97
C GLU A 499 -31.24 -14.26 -6.16
N MET A 500 -31.83 -15.42 -5.88
CA MET A 500 -32.23 -16.41 -6.90
C MET A 500 -33.30 -15.88 -7.87
N GLU A 501 -34.24 -15.05 -7.41
CA GLU A 501 -35.24 -14.43 -8.29
C GLU A 501 -34.61 -13.49 -9.31
N LYS A 502 -33.65 -12.65 -8.88
CA LYS A 502 -32.92 -11.78 -9.81
C LYS A 502 -32.07 -12.59 -10.78
N PHE A 503 -31.44 -13.67 -10.29
CA PHE A 503 -30.68 -14.59 -11.14
C PHE A 503 -31.56 -15.28 -12.20
N LYS A 504 -32.78 -15.68 -11.85
CA LYS A 504 -33.75 -16.27 -12.80
C LYS A 504 -34.09 -15.29 -13.93
N ILE A 505 -34.40 -14.03 -13.59
CA ILE A 505 -34.65 -12.97 -14.58
C ILE A 505 -33.41 -12.75 -15.47
N PHE A 506 -32.23 -12.67 -14.86
CA PHE A 506 -30.96 -12.52 -15.56
C PHE A 506 -30.71 -13.64 -16.58
N LEU A 507 -30.90 -14.90 -16.16
CA LEU A 507 -30.66 -16.07 -16.98
C LEU A 507 -31.64 -16.11 -18.18
N SER A 508 -32.85 -15.58 -18.05
CA SER A 508 -33.87 -15.60 -19.14
C SER A 508 -33.41 -14.81 -20.37
N HIS A 509 -32.45 -13.91 -20.18
CA HIS A 509 -31.84 -13.12 -21.22
C HIS A 509 -30.51 -13.73 -21.74
N ALA A 510 -30.03 -14.85 -21.17
CA ALA A 510 -28.70 -15.42 -21.47
C ALA A 510 -28.52 -15.80 -22.95
N GLY A 511 -29.57 -16.28 -23.62
CA GLY A 511 -29.53 -16.64 -25.04
C GLY A 511 -29.21 -15.46 -25.98
N ARG A 512 -29.38 -14.22 -25.52
CA ARG A 512 -28.99 -13.01 -26.26
C ARG A 512 -27.49 -12.71 -26.16
N PHE A 513 -26.81 -13.18 -25.13
CA PHE A 513 -25.43 -12.79 -24.81
C PHE A 513 -24.40 -13.88 -25.13
N LEU A 514 -24.79 -15.15 -25.16
CA LEU A 514 -23.91 -16.29 -25.42
C LEU A 514 -24.40 -17.13 -26.62
N PRO A 515 -24.47 -16.58 -27.85
CA PRO A 515 -24.88 -17.36 -29.00
C PRO A 515 -23.88 -18.50 -29.26
N GLY A 516 -24.32 -19.74 -29.03
CA GLY A 516 -23.53 -20.95 -29.28
C GLY A 516 -22.47 -21.30 -28.22
N GLN A 517 -22.44 -20.62 -27.07
CA GLN A 517 -21.57 -20.98 -25.94
C GLN A 517 -22.35 -21.64 -24.81
N SER A 518 -21.74 -22.64 -24.15
CA SER A 518 -22.33 -23.24 -22.96
C SER A 518 -22.30 -22.24 -21.80
N LEU A 519 -23.36 -22.23 -21.00
CA LEU A 519 -23.40 -21.48 -19.74
C LEU A 519 -22.25 -21.90 -18.81
N PRO A 520 -21.72 -20.99 -17.98
CA PRO A 520 -20.74 -21.34 -16.97
C PRO A 520 -21.24 -22.44 -16.02
N VAL A 521 -20.33 -23.26 -15.47
CA VAL A 521 -20.64 -24.39 -14.56
C VAL A 521 -21.60 -23.94 -13.48
N HIS A 522 -21.25 -22.91 -12.71
CA HIS A 522 -22.03 -22.52 -11.53
C HIS A 522 -23.39 -21.92 -11.90
N PHE A 523 -23.55 -21.42 -13.13
CA PHE A 523 -24.84 -20.92 -13.61
C PHE A 523 -25.77 -22.09 -13.96
N GLN A 524 -25.21 -23.17 -14.52
CA GLN A 524 -25.94 -24.44 -14.70
C GLN A 524 -26.33 -25.05 -13.35
N GLU A 525 -25.43 -25.00 -12.36
CA GLU A 525 -25.72 -25.46 -10.99
C GLU A 525 -26.85 -24.65 -10.34
N ALA A 526 -26.84 -23.33 -10.50
CA ALA A 526 -27.89 -22.44 -10.01
C ALA A 526 -29.24 -22.65 -10.71
N ALA A 527 -29.24 -22.94 -12.01
CA ALA A 527 -30.44 -23.29 -12.75
C ALA A 527 -31.10 -24.58 -12.19
N LEU A 528 -30.31 -25.57 -11.75
CA LEU A 528 -30.85 -26.78 -11.09
C LEU A 528 -31.46 -26.48 -9.73
N VAL A 529 -30.89 -25.54 -8.96
CA VAL A 529 -31.47 -25.08 -7.70
C VAL A 529 -32.83 -24.41 -7.96
N LEU A 530 -32.92 -23.51 -8.95
CA LEU A 530 -34.18 -22.88 -9.36
C LEU A 530 -35.22 -23.90 -9.84
N ALA A 531 -34.80 -24.93 -10.57
CA ALA A 531 -35.67 -25.97 -11.09
C ALA A 531 -36.34 -26.84 -9.99
N THR A 532 -35.90 -26.74 -8.74
CA THR A 532 -36.61 -27.39 -7.62
C THR A 532 -37.95 -26.74 -7.30
N GLU A 533 -38.10 -25.45 -7.60
CA GLU A 533 -39.34 -24.69 -7.40
C GLU A 533 -40.08 -24.45 -8.73
N ASP A 534 -39.34 -24.23 -9.83
CA ASP A 534 -39.93 -23.98 -11.15
C ASP A 534 -39.19 -24.77 -12.25
N LEU A 535 -39.78 -25.89 -12.65
CA LEU A 535 -39.28 -26.79 -13.71
C LEU A 535 -39.12 -26.09 -15.07
N SER A 536 -39.87 -25.02 -15.34
CA SER A 536 -39.78 -24.31 -16.63
C SER A 536 -38.39 -23.73 -16.88
N VAL A 537 -37.57 -23.52 -15.83
CA VAL A 537 -36.17 -23.06 -15.93
C VAL A 537 -35.32 -23.93 -16.85
N LEU A 538 -35.63 -25.22 -16.93
CA LEU A 538 -34.89 -26.19 -17.73
C LEU A 538 -35.23 -26.12 -19.23
N ASP A 539 -36.32 -25.46 -19.61
CA ASP A 539 -36.76 -25.39 -21.01
C ASP A 539 -35.91 -24.41 -21.84
N TRP A 540 -35.26 -23.45 -21.19
CA TRP A 540 -34.47 -22.38 -21.81
C TRP A 540 -32.96 -22.51 -21.56
N VAL A 541 -32.54 -23.52 -20.80
CA VAL A 541 -31.15 -23.69 -20.34
C VAL A 541 -30.67 -25.12 -20.57
N SER A 542 -29.63 -25.27 -21.40
CA SER A 542 -28.97 -26.56 -21.58
C SER A 542 -27.98 -26.84 -20.45
N ILE A 543 -28.20 -27.94 -19.72
CA ILE A 543 -27.37 -28.35 -18.58
C ILE A 543 -26.63 -29.65 -18.90
N ARG A 544 -25.35 -29.69 -18.56
CA ARG A 544 -24.51 -30.89 -18.71
C ARG A 544 -25.02 -32.07 -17.87
N PRO A 545 -25.14 -33.30 -18.42
CA PRO A 545 -25.65 -34.46 -17.70
C PRO A 545 -24.87 -34.77 -16.41
N GLU A 546 -23.56 -34.54 -16.40
CA GLU A 546 -22.69 -34.79 -15.25
C GLU A 546 -23.09 -33.90 -14.06
N ILE A 547 -23.45 -32.64 -14.32
CA ILE A 547 -23.89 -31.68 -13.29
C ILE A 547 -25.24 -32.11 -12.71
N VAL A 548 -26.17 -32.56 -13.56
CA VAL A 548 -27.48 -33.09 -13.12
C VAL A 548 -27.31 -34.29 -12.21
N GLN A 549 -26.45 -35.24 -12.59
CA GLN A 549 -26.16 -36.43 -11.78
C GLN A 549 -25.50 -36.05 -10.45
N ARG A 550 -24.52 -35.15 -10.48
CA ARG A 550 -23.84 -34.65 -9.27
C ARG A 550 -24.80 -33.96 -8.30
N TYR A 551 -25.75 -33.16 -8.81
CA TYR A 551 -26.77 -32.50 -7.99
C TYR A 551 -27.73 -33.50 -7.34
N LYS A 552 -28.22 -34.49 -8.09
CA LYS A 552 -29.07 -35.57 -7.55
C LYS A 552 -28.36 -36.35 -6.43
N GLN A 553 -27.05 -36.56 -6.55
CA GLN A 553 -26.26 -37.19 -5.51
C GLN A 553 -26.13 -36.30 -4.27
N PHE A 554 -25.84 -35.00 -4.46
CA PHE A 554 -25.79 -34.01 -3.38
C PHE A 554 -27.11 -33.95 -2.58
N GLN A 555 -28.26 -33.92 -3.26
CA GLN A 555 -29.59 -33.91 -2.62
C GLN A 555 -29.82 -35.13 -1.71
N LYS A 556 -29.29 -36.31 -2.08
CA LYS A 556 -29.35 -37.51 -1.24
C LYS A 556 -28.40 -37.43 -0.05
N ASP A 557 -27.20 -36.92 -0.26
CA ASP A 557 -26.15 -36.88 0.75
C ASP A 557 -26.40 -35.83 1.83
N ILE A 558 -26.91 -34.64 1.46
CA ILE A 558 -27.22 -33.57 2.42
C ILE A 558 -28.30 -33.97 3.43
N LEU A 559 -29.30 -34.77 3.01
CA LEU A 559 -30.35 -35.28 3.89
C LEU A 559 -29.82 -36.28 4.93
N LYS A 560 -28.80 -37.07 4.58
CA LYS A 560 -28.17 -38.04 5.49
C LYS A 560 -27.28 -37.36 6.53
N ILE A 561 -26.69 -36.21 6.18
CA ILE A 561 -25.67 -35.51 6.96
C ILE A 561 -26.24 -34.51 7.95
N LYS A 562 -27.45 -33.97 7.74
CA LYS A 562 -28.10 -33.02 8.65
C LYS A 562 -28.24 -33.50 10.11
N ASN A 563 -27.99 -34.78 10.40
CA ASN A 563 -28.16 -35.40 11.71
C ASN A 563 -26.84 -35.74 12.45
N GLY A 564 -25.66 -35.37 11.94
CA GLY A 564 -24.36 -35.72 12.57
C GLY A 564 -23.30 -34.61 12.50
N ALA A 565 -22.55 -34.41 13.59
CA ALA A 565 -21.57 -33.33 13.74
C ALA A 565 -20.39 -33.37 12.74
N ASP A 566 -20.02 -34.56 12.25
CA ASP A 566 -18.86 -34.76 11.34
C ASP A 566 -19.21 -34.68 9.84
N GLY A 567 -20.48 -34.49 9.48
CA GLY A 567 -20.89 -34.61 8.08
C GLY A 567 -20.60 -33.37 7.22
N LEU A 568 -20.51 -32.17 7.80
CA LEU A 568 -20.27 -30.93 7.05
C LEU A 568 -18.84 -30.84 6.46
N PRO A 569 -17.77 -31.19 7.19
CA PRO A 569 -16.42 -31.28 6.61
C PRO A 569 -16.30 -32.30 5.47
N TRP A 570 -16.98 -33.45 5.56
CA TRP A 570 -17.03 -34.43 4.48
C TRP A 570 -17.76 -33.87 3.26
N LEU A 571 -18.91 -33.21 3.48
CA LEU A 571 -19.71 -32.60 2.41
C LEU A 571 -18.90 -31.49 1.70
N TYR A 572 -18.14 -30.69 2.45
CA TYR A 572 -17.24 -29.68 1.89
C TYR A 572 -16.12 -30.29 1.04
N ARG A 573 -15.55 -31.44 1.43
CA ARG A 573 -14.53 -32.12 0.61
C ARG A 573 -15.08 -32.56 -0.75
N GLN A 574 -16.35 -32.98 -0.78
CA GLN A 574 -16.98 -33.56 -1.96
C GLN A 574 -17.68 -32.54 -2.88
N TYR A 575 -18.25 -31.48 -2.28
CA TYR A 575 -19.09 -30.51 -2.97
C TYR A 575 -18.73 -29.05 -2.69
N GLY A 576 -17.66 -28.79 -1.94
CA GLY A 576 -17.26 -27.42 -1.57
C GLY A 576 -16.96 -26.51 -2.76
N ASP A 577 -16.71 -27.09 -3.93
CA ASP A 577 -16.49 -26.44 -5.22
C ASP A 577 -17.79 -26.07 -5.97
N THR A 578 -18.97 -26.31 -5.41
CA THR A 578 -20.26 -26.16 -6.10
C THR A 578 -21.13 -25.03 -5.53
N PHE A 579 -21.96 -24.42 -6.39
CA PHE A 579 -22.90 -23.38 -5.97
C PHE A 579 -23.93 -23.90 -4.97
N TRP A 580 -24.50 -25.09 -5.18
CA TRP A 580 -25.53 -25.60 -4.26
C TRP A 580 -24.98 -25.87 -2.86
N PHE A 581 -23.70 -26.25 -2.70
CA PHE A 581 -23.08 -26.33 -1.38
C PHE A 581 -23.00 -24.94 -0.73
N TYR A 582 -22.54 -23.95 -1.47
CA TYR A 582 -22.53 -22.55 -1.01
C TYR A 582 -23.94 -22.07 -0.62
N TYR A 583 -24.95 -22.37 -1.43
CA TYR A 583 -26.33 -21.95 -1.23
C TYR A 583 -26.96 -22.57 0.02
N TYR A 584 -26.88 -23.90 0.20
CA TYR A 584 -27.56 -24.59 1.30
C TYR A 584 -26.74 -24.66 2.60
N CYS A 585 -25.40 -24.67 2.54
CA CYS A 585 -24.55 -24.97 3.70
C CYS A 585 -23.78 -23.77 4.24
N LYS A 586 -23.49 -22.75 3.42
CA LYS A 586 -22.76 -21.56 3.88
C LYS A 586 -23.74 -20.48 4.35
N ASN A 587 -23.76 -20.18 5.64
CA ASN A 587 -24.52 -19.04 6.14
C ASN A 587 -23.83 -17.74 5.71
N LEU A 588 -24.62 -16.78 5.22
CA LEU A 588 -24.15 -15.41 5.05
C LEU A 588 -24.08 -14.82 6.46
N ASN A 589 -22.90 -14.85 7.08
CA ASN A 589 -22.67 -14.07 8.30
C ASN A 589 -22.63 -12.61 7.84
N GLY A 590 -23.66 -11.84 8.20
CA GLY A 590 -23.72 -10.39 7.99
C GLY A 590 -22.71 -9.64 8.84
#